data_AF-A5GAM8-F1
#
_entry.id   AF-A5GAM8-F1
#
_cell.length_a   1.000
_cell.length_b   1.000
_cell.length_c   1.000
_cell.angle_alpha   90.00
_cell.angle_beta   90.00
_cell.angle_gamma   90.00
#
_symmetry.space_group_name_H-M   'P 1'
#
loop_
_entity.id
_entity.type
_entity.pdbx_description
1 polymer ?
#
loop_
_entity_poly.entity_id
_entity_poly.type
_entity_poly.pdbx_seq_one_letter_code
_entity_poly.pdbx_strand_id
1 'polypeptide(L)'
;MQVKKAIFPVAGLGTRFLPATKSTPKEMLPLIDKPLVQYVVEEAVASGIEQILFVTGRSKRAIEDHFDISFELESLLYDKGKDAELSQIREIADMINIFYVRQKQALGLGHAILCAKEFVGNEPFAVLLGDDIIDAEKPCLGQLLEVYRKYRGPVLALEQVPMENISSYGCVKANTISERVFEVVDMVEKPKREEAPSDLAIIGRYILTPDIFPILERQEPGKGGEIQLTDAIKKLANDEAIYGCRFEGIRHDCGDKLGFLKATVDMALKREEFNGEFEAFLRQRLGVCRTQE
;
A
#
# COMPACT_ATOMS: atom_id res chain seq x y z
N MET A 1 -12.94 19.18 -1.85
CA MET A 1 -12.79 18.86 -0.42
C MET A 1 -11.35 18.42 -0.15
N GLN A 2 -10.91 18.36 1.10
CA GLN A 2 -9.58 17.82 1.47
C GLN A 2 -9.72 16.31 1.72
N VAL A 3 -8.72 15.52 1.31
CA VAL A 3 -8.66 14.08 1.60
C VAL A 3 -8.12 13.92 3.02
N LYS A 4 -8.97 13.44 3.94
CA LYS A 4 -8.63 13.26 5.38
C LYS A 4 -8.70 11.80 5.82
N LYS A 5 -9.35 10.95 5.02
CA LYS A 5 -9.63 9.55 5.31
C LYS A 5 -8.83 8.64 4.39
N ALA A 6 -8.34 7.53 4.91
CA ALA A 6 -7.68 6.50 4.13
C ALA A 6 -8.23 5.10 4.45
N ILE A 7 -8.33 4.25 3.43
CA ILE A 7 -8.75 2.86 3.56
C ILE A 7 -7.55 1.95 3.33
N PHE A 8 -7.41 0.95 4.20
CA PHE A 8 -6.36 -0.05 4.17
C PHE A 8 -6.99 -1.44 4.02
N PRO A 9 -7.04 -1.99 2.79
CA PRO A 9 -7.52 -3.35 2.55
C PRO A 9 -6.50 -4.37 3.09
N VAL A 10 -6.80 -4.98 4.23
CA VAL A 10 -5.93 -5.96 4.91
C VAL A 10 -6.62 -7.31 5.14
N ALA A 11 -7.66 -7.59 4.35
CA ALA A 11 -8.48 -8.78 4.47
C ALA A 11 -7.94 -10.02 3.74
N GLY A 12 -6.88 -9.86 2.94
CA GLY A 12 -6.30 -10.93 2.12
C GLY A 12 -5.73 -12.09 2.95
N LEU A 13 -5.82 -13.31 2.41
CA LEU A 13 -5.35 -14.54 3.06
C LEU A 13 -3.83 -14.70 3.07
N GLY A 14 -3.09 -13.92 2.25
CA GLY A 14 -1.63 -13.98 2.20
C GLY A 14 -1.06 -15.32 1.74
N THR A 15 -1.76 -16.06 0.87
CA THR A 15 -1.42 -17.44 0.48
C THR A 15 -0.02 -17.58 -0.12
N ARG A 16 0.50 -16.54 -0.77
CA ARG A 16 1.87 -16.49 -1.32
C ARG A 16 2.96 -16.67 -0.27
N PHE A 17 2.68 -16.31 0.98
CA PHE A 17 3.61 -16.39 2.11
C PHE A 17 3.37 -17.60 3.02
N LEU A 18 2.54 -18.56 2.62
CA LEU A 18 2.44 -19.81 3.38
C LEU A 18 3.81 -20.51 3.45
N PRO A 19 4.15 -21.13 4.60
CA PRO A 19 3.30 -21.30 5.80
C PRO A 19 3.33 -20.13 6.80
N ALA A 20 4.17 -19.11 6.60
CA ALA A 20 4.34 -18.00 7.56
C ALA A 20 3.02 -17.27 7.85
N THR A 21 2.16 -17.12 6.84
CA THR A 21 0.88 -16.42 6.97
C THR A 21 -0.28 -17.29 7.48
N LYS A 22 0.00 -18.53 7.91
CA LYS A 22 -1.05 -19.42 8.44
C LYS A 22 -1.72 -18.88 9.70
N SER A 23 -0.96 -18.18 10.54
CA SER A 23 -1.42 -17.59 11.82
C SER A 23 -1.11 -16.11 11.96
N THR A 24 -0.33 -15.54 11.04
CA THR A 24 0.09 -14.14 11.07
C THR A 24 -0.37 -13.46 9.78
N PRO A 25 -1.01 -12.28 9.85
CA PRO A 25 -1.36 -11.53 8.65
C PRO A 25 -0.11 -11.22 7.80
N LYS A 26 -0.22 -11.24 6.47
CA LYS A 26 0.92 -10.87 5.58
C LYS A 26 1.41 -9.45 5.87
N GLU A 27 0.49 -8.57 6.22
CA GLU A 27 0.73 -7.16 6.49
C GLU A 27 1.50 -6.96 7.82
N MET A 28 1.53 -8.01 8.66
CA MET A 28 2.28 -8.06 9.91
C MET A 28 3.67 -8.71 9.75
N LEU A 29 4.07 -9.10 8.55
CA LEU A 29 5.43 -9.59 8.32
C LEU A 29 6.43 -8.44 8.61
N PRO A 30 7.46 -8.67 9.44
CA PRO A 30 8.38 -7.61 9.82
C PRO A 30 9.40 -7.39 8.71
N LEU A 31 9.50 -6.15 8.23
CA LEU A 31 10.62 -5.69 7.45
C LEU A 31 11.68 -5.20 8.43
N ILE A 32 12.60 -6.11 8.77
CA ILE A 32 13.57 -6.01 9.88
C ILE A 32 12.86 -6.08 11.23
N ASP A 33 12.35 -4.96 11.73
CA ASP A 33 11.75 -4.81 13.06
C ASP A 33 10.36 -4.14 13.03
N LYS A 34 9.95 -3.63 11.86
CA LYS A 34 8.69 -2.91 11.68
C LYS A 34 7.75 -3.69 10.76
N PRO A 35 6.49 -3.94 11.14
CA PRO A 35 5.51 -4.57 10.26
C PRO A 35 5.25 -3.77 8.98
N LEU A 36 5.01 -4.46 7.85
CA LEU A 36 4.70 -3.80 6.57
C LEU A 36 3.59 -2.76 6.69
N VAL A 37 2.49 -3.09 7.40
CA VAL A 37 1.35 -2.19 7.56
C VAL A 37 1.72 -0.88 8.25
N GLN A 38 2.68 -0.90 9.18
CA GLN A 38 3.07 0.30 9.91
C GLN A 38 3.76 1.30 8.99
N TYR A 39 4.64 0.87 8.08
CA TYR A 39 5.23 1.76 7.07
C TYR A 39 4.16 2.47 6.23
N VAL A 40 3.09 1.76 5.86
CA VAL A 40 2.01 2.32 5.04
C VAL A 40 1.15 3.31 5.85
N VAL A 41 0.94 3.05 7.14
CA VAL A 41 0.24 4.00 8.03
C VAL A 41 1.08 5.25 8.27
N GLU A 42 2.38 5.10 8.51
CA GLU A 42 3.31 6.21 8.65
C GLU A 42 3.32 7.09 7.39
N GLU A 43 3.28 6.50 6.18
CA GLU A 43 3.13 7.25 4.93
C GLU A 43 1.84 8.08 4.90
N ALA A 44 0.71 7.50 5.34
CA ALA A 44 -0.57 8.20 5.38
C ALA A 44 -0.55 9.38 6.37
N VAL A 45 0.01 9.17 7.56
CA VAL A 45 0.18 10.19 8.60
C VAL A 45 1.08 11.32 8.11
N ALA A 46 2.24 10.99 7.53
CA ALA A 46 3.15 11.97 6.96
C ALA A 46 2.54 12.76 5.78
N SER A 47 1.52 12.21 5.13
CA SER A 47 0.77 12.86 4.05
C SER A 47 -0.39 13.75 4.55
N GLY A 48 -0.67 13.74 5.87
CA GLY A 48 -1.72 14.53 6.50
C GLY A 48 -3.11 13.87 6.54
N ILE A 49 -3.17 12.54 6.50
CA ILE A 49 -4.40 11.79 6.77
C ILE A 49 -4.71 11.84 8.28
N GLU A 50 -5.98 11.99 8.64
CA GLU A 50 -6.44 12.17 10.03
C GLU A 50 -7.13 10.92 10.58
N GLN A 51 -7.69 10.09 9.69
CA GLN A 51 -8.46 8.90 10.04
C GLN A 51 -8.17 7.77 9.06
N ILE A 52 -7.95 6.57 9.57
CA ILE A 52 -7.77 5.37 8.75
C ILE A 52 -8.83 4.32 9.06
N LEU A 53 -9.22 3.56 8.05
CA LEU A 53 -10.09 2.40 8.19
C LEU A 53 -9.37 1.16 7.69
N PHE A 54 -9.11 0.21 8.58
CA PHE A 54 -8.71 -1.13 8.18
C PHE A 54 -9.93 -1.95 7.77
N VAL A 55 -9.92 -2.41 6.53
CA VAL A 55 -10.88 -3.41 6.04
C VAL A 55 -10.25 -4.79 6.28
N THR A 56 -10.66 -5.43 7.37
CA THR A 56 -10.04 -6.66 7.88
C THR A 56 -10.82 -7.91 7.49
N GLY A 57 -10.12 -9.03 7.39
CA GLY A 57 -10.69 -10.36 7.16
C GLY A 57 -10.79 -11.17 8.46
N ARG A 58 -10.84 -12.50 8.32
CA ARG A 58 -10.69 -13.42 9.46
C ARG A 58 -9.23 -13.44 9.94
N SER A 59 -9.03 -13.64 11.25
CA SER A 59 -7.70 -13.82 11.86
C SER A 59 -6.74 -12.63 11.66
N LYS A 60 -7.26 -11.40 11.73
CA LYS A 60 -6.48 -10.15 11.59
C LYS A 60 -6.28 -9.37 12.90
N ARG A 61 -6.52 -10.02 14.04
CA ARG A 61 -6.41 -9.41 15.38
C ARG A 61 -5.03 -8.78 15.62
N ALA A 62 -3.96 -9.40 15.13
CA ALA A 62 -2.61 -8.86 15.27
C ALA A 62 -2.42 -7.46 14.67
N ILE A 63 -3.23 -7.06 13.68
CA ILE A 63 -3.21 -5.68 13.14
C ILE A 63 -3.91 -4.74 14.13
N GLU A 64 -5.02 -5.17 14.72
CA GLU A 64 -5.75 -4.41 15.75
C GLU A 64 -4.83 -4.20 16.97
N ASP A 65 -4.27 -5.28 17.51
CA ASP A 65 -3.41 -5.24 18.71
C ASP A 65 -2.10 -4.44 18.49
N HIS A 66 -1.60 -4.32 17.25
CA HIS A 66 -0.34 -3.59 16.95
C HIS A 66 -0.48 -2.08 17.08
N PHE A 67 -1.66 -1.53 16.76
CA PHE A 67 -1.94 -0.10 16.85
C PHE A 67 -2.80 0.27 18.07
N ASP A 68 -2.91 -0.63 19.05
CA ASP A 68 -3.61 -0.40 20.30
C ASP A 68 -2.63 -0.41 21.47
N ILE A 69 -3.10 0.03 22.64
CA ILE A 69 -2.34 0.05 23.88
C ILE A 69 -2.06 -1.40 24.33
N SER A 70 -0.78 -1.70 24.58
CA SER A 70 -0.34 -3.00 25.11
C SER A 70 0.01 -2.87 26.58
N PHE A 71 -1.01 -2.81 27.44
CA PHE A 71 -0.85 -2.50 28.87
C PHE A 71 0.19 -3.38 29.58
N GLU A 72 0.17 -4.69 29.34
CA GLU A 72 1.12 -5.62 29.96
C GLU A 72 2.57 -5.37 29.49
N LEU A 73 2.77 -5.14 28.20
CA LEU A 73 4.10 -4.86 27.65
C LEU A 73 4.63 -3.50 28.12
N GLU A 74 3.78 -2.47 28.13
CA GLU A 74 4.12 -1.15 28.62
C GLU A 74 4.56 -1.17 30.09
N SER A 75 3.80 -1.85 30.95
CA SER A 75 4.15 -2.00 32.37
C SER A 75 5.49 -2.69 32.54
N LEU A 76 5.74 -3.77 31.79
CA LEU A 76 7.02 -4.50 31.86
C LEU A 76 8.22 -3.68 31.38
N LEU A 77 8.05 -2.85 30.35
CA LEU A 77 9.11 -1.97 29.85
C LEU A 77 9.39 -0.83 30.84
N TYR A 78 8.33 -0.25 31.40
CA TYR A 78 8.42 0.78 32.44
C TYR A 78 9.17 0.27 33.68
N ASP A 79 8.77 -0.90 34.22
CA ASP A 79 9.40 -1.49 35.40
C ASP A 79 10.88 -1.84 35.18
N LYS A 80 11.27 -2.09 33.93
CA LYS A 80 12.65 -2.37 33.52
C LYS A 80 13.45 -1.12 33.14
N GLY A 81 12.86 0.07 33.18
CA GLY A 81 13.51 1.33 32.78
C GLY A 81 13.86 1.40 31.29
N LYS A 82 13.10 0.70 30.43
CA LYS A 82 13.28 0.69 28.97
C LYS A 82 12.49 1.81 28.30
N ASP A 83 12.85 3.06 28.62
CA ASP A 83 12.09 4.25 28.24
C ASP A 83 12.02 4.47 26.72
N ALA A 84 13.08 4.10 25.98
CA ALA A 84 13.13 4.22 24.52
C ALA A 84 12.12 3.28 23.86
N GLU A 85 12.14 2.00 24.23
CA GLU A 85 11.21 1.00 23.70
C GLU A 85 9.76 1.29 24.13
N LEU A 86 9.55 1.80 25.35
CA LEU A 86 8.24 2.22 25.82
C LEU A 86 7.68 3.38 24.99
N SER A 87 8.52 4.37 24.67
CA SER A 87 8.12 5.50 23.84
C SER A 87 7.75 5.04 22.44
N GLN A 88 8.55 4.15 21.84
CA GLN A 88 8.28 3.60 20.50
C GLN A 88 6.91 2.92 20.40
N ILE A 89 6.53 2.08 21.37
CA ILE A 89 5.23 1.37 21.29
C ILE A 89 4.04 2.32 21.53
N ARG A 90 4.20 3.36 22.36
CA ARG A 90 3.17 4.37 22.59
C ARG A 90 2.94 5.26 21.38
N GLU A 91 4.02 5.66 20.71
CA GLU A 91 3.95 6.43 19.46
C GLU A 91 3.14 5.70 18.39
N ILE A 92 3.18 4.37 18.37
CA ILE A 92 2.38 3.57 17.43
C ILE A 92 0.89 3.63 17.79
N ALA A 93 0.54 3.51 19.06
CA ALA A 93 -0.85 3.55 19.53
C ALA A 93 -1.48 4.95 19.37
N ASP A 94 -0.71 6.00 19.60
CA ASP A 94 -1.18 7.40 19.51
C ASP A 94 -1.10 7.98 18.09
N MET A 95 -0.62 7.20 17.11
CA MET A 95 -0.22 7.70 15.79
C MET A 95 -1.37 8.37 15.01
N ILE A 96 -2.56 7.77 15.02
CA ILE A 96 -3.71 8.20 14.20
C ILE A 96 -5.02 7.58 14.70
N ASN A 97 -6.16 8.18 14.34
CA ASN A 97 -7.47 7.57 14.63
C ASN A 97 -7.74 6.38 13.71
N ILE A 98 -7.94 5.20 14.29
CA ILE A 98 -8.10 3.94 13.55
C ILE A 98 -9.51 3.38 13.74
N PHE A 99 -10.12 3.00 12.62
CA PHE A 99 -11.40 2.33 12.56
C PHE A 99 -11.24 0.96 11.91
N TYR A 100 -12.17 0.04 12.20
CA TYR A 100 -12.13 -1.30 11.65
C TYR A 100 -13.50 -1.69 11.09
N VAL A 101 -13.50 -2.31 9.91
CA VAL A 101 -14.67 -2.98 9.33
C VAL A 101 -14.28 -4.37 8.84
N ARG A 102 -15.22 -5.31 8.85
CA ARG A 102 -14.99 -6.69 8.41
C ARG A 102 -15.43 -6.89 6.97
N GLN A 103 -14.50 -7.32 6.11
CA GLN A 103 -14.82 -7.93 4.84
C GLN A 103 -15.21 -9.40 5.07
N LYS A 104 -16.51 -9.68 5.12
CA LYS A 104 -17.03 -11.01 5.51
C LYS A 104 -16.70 -12.12 4.49
N GLN A 105 -16.54 -11.75 3.22
CA GLN A 105 -16.19 -12.64 2.11
C GLN A 105 -15.10 -12.00 1.26
N ALA A 106 -14.09 -12.78 0.88
CA ALA A 106 -12.96 -12.33 0.07
C ALA A 106 -13.37 -12.23 -1.42
N LEU A 107 -14.22 -11.24 -1.75
CA LEU A 107 -14.75 -11.02 -3.10
C LEU A 107 -13.88 -10.03 -3.92
N GLY A 108 -12.63 -9.82 -3.53
CA GLY A 108 -11.71 -8.90 -4.22
C GLY A 108 -11.56 -7.52 -3.60
N LEU A 109 -10.66 -6.73 -4.19
CA LEU A 109 -10.29 -5.40 -3.72
C LEU A 109 -11.45 -4.40 -3.81
N GLY A 110 -12.20 -4.41 -4.91
CA GLY A 110 -13.36 -3.52 -5.08
C GLY A 110 -14.41 -3.74 -4.00
N HIS A 111 -14.67 -5.00 -3.63
CA HIS A 111 -15.56 -5.33 -2.50
C HIS A 111 -15.01 -4.83 -1.16
N ALA A 112 -13.69 -4.89 -0.96
CA ALA A 112 -13.07 -4.37 0.27
C ALA A 112 -13.28 -2.85 0.39
N ILE A 113 -13.12 -2.10 -0.70
CA ILE A 113 -13.42 -0.67 -0.73
C ILE A 113 -14.91 -0.41 -0.50
N LEU A 114 -15.80 -1.19 -1.11
CA LEU A 114 -17.25 -1.06 -0.89
C LEU A 114 -17.64 -1.22 0.60
N CYS A 115 -16.97 -2.10 1.34
CA CYS A 115 -17.20 -2.27 2.78
C CYS A 115 -16.93 -1.00 3.61
N ALA A 116 -16.19 -0.03 3.06
CA ALA A 116 -15.84 1.22 3.71
C ALA A 116 -16.81 2.39 3.41
N LYS A 117 -17.84 2.16 2.59
CA LYS A 117 -18.76 3.20 2.09
C LYS A 117 -19.30 4.12 3.20
N GLU A 118 -19.81 3.53 4.29
CA GLU A 118 -20.40 4.29 5.41
C GLU A 118 -19.36 5.13 6.17
N PHE A 119 -18.13 4.65 6.29
CA PHE A 119 -17.04 5.39 6.94
C PHE A 119 -16.60 6.59 6.11
N VAL A 120 -16.47 6.40 4.79
CA VAL A 120 -16.10 7.47 3.87
C VAL A 120 -17.19 8.53 3.79
N GLY A 121 -18.45 8.11 3.63
CA GLY A 121 -19.56 9.02 3.37
C GLY A 121 -19.43 9.68 1.99
N ASN A 122 -19.57 11.00 1.93
CA ASN A 122 -19.53 11.78 0.68
C ASN A 122 -18.23 12.60 0.53
N GLU A 123 -17.11 12.06 1.02
CA GLU A 123 -15.81 12.73 1.01
C GLU A 123 -14.82 11.97 0.12
N PRO A 124 -13.85 12.67 -0.51
CA PRO A 124 -12.75 12.00 -1.19
C PRO A 124 -11.83 11.31 -0.18
N PHE A 125 -11.28 10.17 -0.56
CA PHE A 125 -10.53 9.30 0.34
C PHE A 125 -9.33 8.67 -0.35
N ALA A 126 -8.32 8.32 0.43
CA ALA A 126 -7.17 7.58 -0.04
C ALA A 126 -7.40 6.07 0.10
N VAL A 127 -6.75 5.27 -0.75
CA VAL A 127 -6.64 3.81 -0.59
C VAL A 127 -5.17 3.46 -0.64
N LEU A 128 -4.70 2.70 0.36
CA LEU A 128 -3.33 2.24 0.45
C LEU A 128 -3.31 0.72 0.66
N LEU A 129 -2.60 0.01 -0.21
CA LEU A 129 -2.39 -1.43 -0.07
C LEU A 129 -1.26 -1.69 0.93
N GLY A 130 -1.54 -2.50 1.96
CA GLY A 130 -0.66 -2.73 3.11
C GLY A 130 0.61 -3.53 2.83
N ASP A 131 0.81 -4.00 1.60
CA ASP A 131 1.96 -4.78 1.15
C ASP A 131 2.81 -4.09 0.07
N ASP A 132 2.46 -2.88 -0.35
CA ASP A 132 3.30 -2.04 -1.19
C ASP A 132 4.05 -1.02 -0.32
N ILE A 133 5.35 -1.23 -0.12
CA ILE A 133 6.21 -0.28 0.62
C ILE A 133 6.85 0.67 -0.39
N ILE A 134 6.72 1.98 -0.17
CA ILE A 134 7.30 2.99 -1.06
C ILE A 134 8.25 3.85 -0.24
N ASP A 135 9.53 3.77 -0.60
CA ASP A 135 10.60 4.53 0.02
C ASP A 135 10.87 5.78 -0.83
N ALA A 136 10.46 6.93 -0.33
CA ALA A 136 10.55 8.20 -1.02
C ALA A 136 10.79 9.33 -0.02
N GLU A 137 11.57 10.34 -0.42
CA GLU A 137 11.77 11.56 0.38
C GLU A 137 10.45 12.27 0.66
N LYS A 138 9.59 12.34 -0.38
CA LYS A 138 8.21 12.79 -0.26
C LYS A 138 7.27 11.60 -0.33
N PRO A 139 6.40 11.37 0.67
CA PRO A 139 5.43 10.28 0.66
C PRO A 139 4.67 10.19 -0.66
N CYS A 140 4.51 8.97 -1.20
CA CYS A 140 3.81 8.75 -2.47
C CYS A 140 2.38 9.29 -2.42
N LEU A 141 1.64 9.00 -1.34
CA LEU A 141 0.32 9.59 -1.13
C LEU A 141 0.36 11.13 -1.12
N GLY A 142 1.37 11.75 -0.50
CA GLY A 142 1.59 13.19 -0.53
C GLY A 142 1.73 13.77 -1.94
N GLN A 143 2.41 13.06 -2.84
CA GLN A 143 2.53 13.42 -4.26
C GLN A 143 1.18 13.32 -4.98
N LEU A 144 0.41 12.26 -4.74
CA LEU A 144 -0.95 12.10 -5.29
C LEU A 144 -1.88 13.21 -4.81
N LEU A 145 -1.79 13.59 -3.53
CA LEU A 145 -2.62 14.66 -2.95
C LEU A 145 -2.38 16.00 -3.63
N GLU A 146 -1.17 16.28 -4.13
CA GLU A 146 -0.91 17.50 -4.90
C GLU A 146 -1.58 17.50 -6.26
N VAL A 147 -1.56 16.36 -6.95
CA VAL A 147 -2.31 16.17 -8.20
C VAL A 147 -3.80 16.34 -7.94
N TYR A 148 -4.33 15.71 -6.89
CA TYR A 148 -5.74 15.85 -6.49
C TYR A 148 -6.09 17.30 -6.15
N ARG A 149 -5.21 18.04 -5.47
CA ARG A 149 -5.45 19.47 -5.15
C ARG A 149 -5.58 20.33 -6.40
N LYS A 150 -4.83 20.02 -7.45
CA LYS A 150 -4.81 20.77 -8.71
C LYS A 150 -6.00 20.44 -9.61
N TYR A 151 -6.29 19.15 -9.79
CA TYR A 151 -7.25 18.71 -10.82
C TYR A 151 -8.61 18.23 -10.27
N ARG A 152 -8.70 17.95 -8.97
CA ARG A 152 -9.95 17.59 -8.26
C ARG A 152 -10.66 16.30 -8.73
N GLY A 153 -10.04 15.47 -9.56
CA GLY A 153 -10.52 14.13 -9.91
C GLY A 153 -9.69 13.01 -9.25
N PRO A 154 -10.15 11.74 -9.33
CA PRO A 154 -9.42 10.59 -8.82
C PRO A 154 -7.98 10.52 -9.33
N VAL A 155 -7.06 10.03 -8.50
CA VAL A 155 -5.62 9.96 -8.82
C VAL A 155 -5.08 8.56 -8.52
N LEU A 156 -4.39 7.97 -9.49
CA LEU A 156 -3.72 6.68 -9.38
C LEU A 156 -2.21 6.88 -9.28
N ALA A 157 -1.54 6.20 -8.36
CA ALA A 157 -0.08 6.10 -8.41
C ALA A 157 0.32 5.20 -9.58
N LEU A 158 1.27 5.66 -10.38
CA LEU A 158 1.80 4.94 -11.52
C LEU A 158 3.30 4.68 -11.37
N GLU A 159 3.74 3.55 -11.88
CA GLU A 159 5.15 3.19 -12.01
C GLU A 159 5.38 2.59 -13.40
N GLN A 160 6.52 2.90 -14.01
CA GLN A 160 6.93 2.25 -15.24
C GLN A 160 7.61 0.92 -14.88
N VAL A 161 7.02 -0.20 -15.30
CA VAL A 161 7.54 -1.54 -14.99
C VAL A 161 8.04 -2.24 -16.25
N PRO A 162 9.01 -3.16 -16.16
CA PRO A 162 9.37 -3.99 -17.31
C PRO A 162 8.13 -4.69 -17.89
N MET A 163 7.98 -4.68 -19.23
CA MET A 163 6.82 -5.27 -19.91
C MET A 163 6.62 -6.77 -19.64
N GLU A 164 7.65 -7.49 -19.21
CA GLU A 164 7.56 -8.87 -18.73
C GLU A 164 6.77 -9.02 -17.41
N ASN A 165 6.75 -7.98 -16.58
CA ASN A 165 6.08 -7.97 -15.28
C ASN A 165 4.67 -7.37 -15.34
N ILE A 166 4.28 -6.73 -16.46
CA ILE A 166 3.03 -5.97 -16.59
C ILE A 166 1.77 -6.81 -16.30
N SER A 167 1.83 -8.13 -16.56
CA SER A 167 0.69 -9.03 -16.36
C SER A 167 0.32 -9.25 -14.88
N SER A 168 1.18 -8.79 -13.96
CA SER A 168 0.93 -8.82 -12.51
C SER A 168 0.09 -7.64 -12.01
N TYR A 169 -0.07 -6.60 -12.84
CA TYR A 169 -0.62 -5.31 -12.45
C TYR A 169 -1.81 -4.90 -13.30
N GLY A 170 -2.64 -4.01 -12.78
CA GLY A 170 -3.45 -3.14 -13.63
C GLY A 170 -2.53 -2.14 -14.34
N CYS A 171 -2.83 -1.78 -15.59
CA CYS A 171 -2.05 -0.77 -16.30
C CYS A 171 -2.96 0.17 -17.10
N VAL A 172 -2.42 1.35 -17.43
CA VAL A 172 -3.20 2.45 -18.00
C VAL A 172 -2.77 2.78 -19.42
N LYS A 173 -3.71 3.26 -20.24
CA LYS A 173 -3.42 4.12 -21.39
C LYS A 173 -3.64 5.55 -20.94
N ALA A 174 -2.67 6.43 -21.15
CA ALA A 174 -2.78 7.79 -20.65
C ALA A 174 -2.16 8.83 -21.59
N ASN A 175 -2.73 10.03 -21.60
CA ASN A 175 -2.17 11.20 -22.26
C ASN A 175 -1.33 12.00 -21.25
N THR A 176 -0.14 12.44 -21.66
CA THR A 176 0.73 13.24 -20.79
C THR A 176 0.17 14.66 -20.62
N ILE A 177 -0.08 15.08 -19.37
CA ILE A 177 -0.40 16.47 -19.02
C ILE A 177 0.89 17.23 -18.68
N SER A 178 1.76 16.60 -17.90
CA SER A 178 3.10 17.10 -17.55
C SER A 178 4.04 15.92 -17.29
N GLU A 179 5.32 16.17 -17.02
CA GLU A 179 6.37 15.13 -16.88
C GLU A 179 6.01 13.89 -16.04
N ARG A 180 5.22 14.08 -14.99
CA ARG A 180 4.79 13.02 -14.05
C ARG A 180 3.28 12.91 -13.87
N VAL A 181 2.49 13.69 -14.61
CA VAL A 181 1.03 13.70 -14.47
C VAL A 181 0.38 13.37 -15.80
N PHE A 182 -0.57 12.45 -15.75
CA PHE A 182 -1.24 11.91 -16.92
C PHE A 182 -2.75 12.00 -16.77
N GLU A 183 -3.46 12.17 -17.88
CA GLU A 183 -4.89 11.92 -17.96
C GLU A 183 -5.10 10.47 -18.41
N VAL A 184 -5.74 9.65 -17.58
CA VAL A 184 -5.96 8.24 -17.87
C VAL A 184 -7.15 8.10 -18.82
N VAL A 185 -6.89 7.52 -19.99
CA VAL A 185 -7.87 7.35 -21.08
C VAL A 185 -8.49 5.96 -21.07
N ASP A 186 -7.73 4.96 -20.66
CA ASP A 186 -8.21 3.59 -20.50
C ASP A 186 -7.36 2.86 -19.45
N MET A 187 -7.87 1.75 -18.91
CA MET A 187 -7.15 0.87 -18.01
C MET A 187 -7.61 -0.59 -18.15
N VAL A 188 -6.72 -1.52 -17.85
CA VAL A 188 -7.00 -2.96 -17.85
C VAL A 188 -6.32 -3.64 -16.67
N GLU A 189 -7.07 -4.51 -15.97
CA GLU A 189 -6.56 -5.33 -14.88
C GLU A 189 -5.83 -6.57 -15.41
N LYS A 190 -4.54 -6.71 -15.08
CA LYS A 190 -3.71 -7.89 -15.36
C LYS A 190 -3.87 -8.39 -16.82
N PRO A 191 -3.58 -7.52 -17.82
CA PRO A 191 -3.64 -7.91 -19.22
C PRO A 191 -2.56 -8.93 -19.53
N LYS A 192 -2.70 -9.65 -20.66
CA LYS A 192 -1.53 -10.29 -21.25
C LYS A 192 -0.57 -9.23 -21.76
N ARG A 193 0.72 -9.56 -21.85
CA ARG A 193 1.75 -8.64 -22.35
C ARG A 193 1.40 -8.03 -23.71
N GLU A 194 0.82 -8.82 -24.62
CA GLU A 194 0.47 -8.36 -25.97
C GLU A 194 -0.77 -7.46 -26.00
N GLU A 195 -1.58 -7.51 -24.95
CA GLU A 195 -2.84 -6.77 -24.80
C GLU A 195 -2.67 -5.54 -23.89
N ALA A 196 -1.48 -5.35 -23.29
CA ALA A 196 -1.21 -4.25 -22.39
C ALA A 196 -1.12 -2.91 -23.15
N PRO A 197 -1.91 -1.89 -22.78
CA PRO A 197 -1.89 -0.59 -23.45
C PRO A 197 -0.61 0.21 -23.26
N SER A 198 0.14 -0.05 -22.19
CA SER A 198 1.45 0.55 -21.90
C SER A 198 2.18 -0.27 -20.82
N ASP A 199 3.38 0.19 -20.45
CA ASP A 199 4.18 -0.28 -19.31
C ASP A 199 3.93 0.52 -18.01
N LEU A 200 2.95 1.43 -18.00
CA LEU A 200 2.55 2.19 -16.80
C LEU A 200 1.59 1.36 -15.95
N ALA A 201 2.13 0.74 -14.91
CA ALA A 201 1.40 -0.03 -13.92
C ALA A 201 0.73 0.87 -12.87
N ILE A 202 -0.46 0.47 -12.44
CA ILE A 202 -1.18 1.05 -11.30
C ILE A 202 -0.61 0.45 -10.02
N ILE A 203 -0.14 1.30 -9.12
CA ILE A 203 0.45 0.91 -7.84
C ILE A 203 -0.59 1.09 -6.73
N GLY A 204 -0.40 0.38 -5.61
CA GLY A 204 -1.29 0.34 -4.45
C GLY A 204 -1.49 1.64 -3.67
N ARG A 205 -1.58 2.79 -4.34
CA ARG A 205 -1.94 4.10 -3.80
C ARG A 205 -2.96 4.77 -4.73
N TYR A 206 -4.08 5.16 -4.16
CA TYR A 206 -5.19 5.77 -4.88
C TYR A 206 -5.74 6.94 -4.10
N ILE A 207 -6.25 7.95 -4.80
CA ILE A 207 -7.22 8.91 -4.27
C ILE A 207 -8.48 8.74 -5.09
N LEU A 208 -9.60 8.46 -4.41
CA LEU A 208 -10.89 8.21 -5.05
C LEU A 208 -11.94 9.20 -4.53
N THR A 209 -12.97 9.38 -5.34
CA THR A 209 -14.18 10.15 -5.06
C THR A 209 -15.29 9.19 -4.58
N PRO A 210 -16.29 9.69 -3.83
CA PRO A 210 -17.41 8.86 -3.37
C PRO A 210 -18.25 8.29 -4.52
N ASP A 211 -18.16 8.86 -5.72
CA ASP A 211 -18.84 8.40 -6.95
C ASP A 211 -18.44 6.98 -7.39
N ILE A 212 -17.33 6.44 -6.86
CA ILE A 212 -16.95 5.04 -7.06
C ILE A 212 -17.92 4.06 -6.39
N PHE A 213 -18.62 4.44 -5.31
CA PHE A 213 -19.44 3.50 -4.54
C PHE A 213 -20.67 2.98 -5.30
N PRO A 214 -21.50 3.82 -5.95
CA PRO A 214 -22.60 3.33 -6.77
C PRO A 214 -22.17 2.37 -7.88
N ILE A 215 -20.95 2.56 -8.42
CA ILE A 215 -20.36 1.67 -9.42
C ILE A 215 -19.98 0.34 -8.79
N LEU A 216 -19.28 0.36 -7.65
CA LEU A 216 -18.88 -0.85 -6.92
C LEU A 216 -20.09 -1.68 -6.46
N GLU A 217 -21.21 -1.07 -6.09
CA GLU A 217 -22.45 -1.77 -5.71
C GLU A 217 -23.05 -2.60 -6.85
N ARG A 218 -22.79 -2.21 -8.10
CA ARG A 218 -23.32 -2.86 -9.32
C ARG A 218 -22.24 -3.60 -10.09
N GLN A 219 -21.01 -3.62 -9.58
CA GLN A 219 -19.87 -4.20 -10.27
C GLN A 219 -19.95 -5.72 -10.22
N GLU A 220 -20.05 -6.34 -11.39
CA GLU A 220 -19.95 -7.79 -11.52
C GLU A 220 -18.49 -8.25 -11.34
N PRO A 221 -18.27 -9.50 -10.88
CA PRO A 221 -16.93 -10.06 -10.78
C PRO A 221 -16.21 -10.11 -12.14
N GLY A 222 -14.96 -9.66 -12.16
CA GLY A 222 -14.09 -9.63 -13.34
C GLY A 222 -13.02 -10.71 -13.29
N LYS A 223 -11.76 -10.31 -13.49
CA LYS A 223 -10.60 -11.22 -13.47
C LYS A 223 -10.59 -12.03 -12.16
N GLY A 224 -10.45 -13.36 -12.28
CA GLY A 224 -10.37 -14.26 -11.12
C GLY A 224 -11.68 -14.46 -10.36
N GLY A 225 -12.82 -13.98 -10.87
CA GLY A 225 -14.10 -14.06 -10.16
C GLY A 225 -14.20 -13.10 -8.98
N GLU A 226 -13.39 -12.03 -9.00
CA GLU A 226 -13.33 -11.00 -7.97
C GLU A 226 -13.89 -9.66 -8.47
N ILE A 227 -14.49 -8.88 -7.57
CA ILE A 227 -14.88 -7.48 -7.83
C ILE A 227 -13.59 -6.65 -7.87
N GLN A 228 -13.16 -6.30 -9.08
CA GLN A 228 -11.92 -5.56 -9.32
C GLN A 228 -12.14 -4.05 -9.17
N LEU A 229 -11.23 -3.38 -8.46
CA LEU A 229 -11.26 -1.93 -8.32
C LEU A 229 -10.93 -1.23 -9.64
N THR A 230 -9.98 -1.76 -10.42
CA THR A 230 -9.60 -1.26 -11.74
C THR A 230 -10.78 -1.19 -12.70
N ASP A 231 -11.64 -2.22 -12.71
CA ASP A 231 -12.84 -2.25 -13.56
C ASP A 231 -13.86 -1.18 -13.13
N ALA A 232 -13.98 -0.91 -11.83
CA ALA A 232 -14.85 0.13 -11.31
C ALA A 232 -14.32 1.53 -11.63
N ILE A 233 -13.01 1.77 -11.50
CA ILE A 233 -12.38 3.05 -11.87
C ILE A 233 -12.49 3.28 -13.39
N LYS A 234 -12.37 2.23 -14.20
CA LYS A 234 -12.62 2.32 -15.65
C LYS A 234 -14.04 2.78 -15.97
N LYS A 235 -15.04 2.31 -15.22
CA LYS A 235 -16.42 2.78 -15.36
C LYS A 235 -16.57 4.23 -14.91
N LEU A 236 -15.92 4.61 -13.81
CA LEU A 236 -15.92 5.98 -13.29
C LEU A 236 -15.31 6.98 -14.28
N ALA A 237 -14.33 6.54 -15.07
CA ALA A 237 -13.71 7.35 -16.13
C ALA A 237 -14.68 7.81 -17.23
N ASN A 238 -15.89 7.26 -17.31
CA ASN A 238 -16.93 7.76 -18.23
C ASN A 238 -17.65 9.00 -17.68
N ASP A 239 -17.63 9.20 -16.37
CA ASP A 239 -18.36 10.27 -15.68
C ASP A 239 -17.45 11.42 -15.25
N GLU A 240 -16.18 11.14 -14.91
CA GLU A 240 -15.19 12.14 -14.54
C GLU A 240 -13.78 11.80 -15.02
N ALA A 241 -12.92 12.83 -15.13
CA ALA A 241 -11.53 12.66 -15.54
C ALA A 241 -10.71 11.97 -14.45
N ILE A 242 -9.97 10.93 -14.83
CA ILE A 242 -9.06 10.19 -13.95
C ILE A 242 -7.62 10.62 -14.24
N TYR A 243 -6.83 10.82 -13.18
CA TYR A 243 -5.45 11.24 -13.29
C TYR A 243 -4.49 10.14 -12.84
N GLY A 244 -3.31 10.12 -13.46
CA GLY A 244 -2.19 9.29 -13.06
C GLY A 244 -1.04 10.16 -12.55
N CYS A 245 -0.40 9.74 -11.47
CA CYS A 245 0.81 10.36 -10.95
C CYS A 245 1.95 9.33 -10.96
N ARG A 246 2.95 9.53 -11.82
CA ARG A 246 4.19 8.76 -11.75
C ARG A 246 5.01 9.26 -10.57
N PHE A 247 4.92 8.56 -9.45
CA PHE A 247 5.54 9.00 -8.21
C PHE A 247 7.06 8.89 -8.29
N GLU A 248 7.73 9.69 -7.47
CA GLU A 248 9.17 9.59 -7.21
C GLU A 248 9.39 8.76 -5.95
N GLY A 249 10.23 7.74 -6.05
CA GLY A 249 10.52 6.81 -4.96
C GLY A 249 10.93 5.44 -5.47
N ILE A 250 11.29 4.56 -4.55
CA ILE A 250 11.57 3.15 -4.80
C ILE A 250 10.43 2.35 -4.21
N ARG A 251 9.74 1.57 -5.04
CA ARG A 251 8.70 0.66 -4.58
C ARG A 251 9.29 -0.72 -4.30
N HIS A 252 8.88 -1.29 -3.18
CA HIS A 252 9.11 -2.68 -2.83
C HIS A 252 7.77 -3.41 -2.77
N ASP A 253 7.52 -4.30 -3.73
CA ASP A 253 6.35 -5.19 -3.75
C ASP A 253 6.56 -6.29 -2.70
N CYS A 254 6.04 -6.08 -1.50
CA CYS A 254 6.12 -7.06 -0.42
C CYS A 254 4.96 -8.07 -0.46
N GLY A 255 4.17 -8.06 -1.54
CA GLY A 255 3.13 -9.05 -1.84
C GLY A 255 3.69 -10.36 -2.40
N ASP A 256 4.97 -10.41 -2.75
CA ASP A 256 5.69 -11.60 -3.19
C ASP A 256 6.97 -11.85 -2.37
N LYS A 257 7.40 -13.13 -2.31
CA LYS A 257 8.53 -13.56 -1.48
C LYS A 257 9.86 -12.93 -1.91
N LEU A 258 10.10 -12.78 -3.21
CA LEU A 258 11.34 -12.23 -3.73
C LEU A 258 11.39 -10.71 -3.52
N GLY A 259 10.28 -10.02 -3.78
CA GLY A 259 10.12 -8.60 -3.49
C GLY A 259 10.32 -8.29 -2.01
N PHE A 260 9.76 -9.10 -1.10
CA PHE A 260 10.01 -8.98 0.34
C PHE A 260 11.49 -9.13 0.73
N LEU A 261 12.22 -10.07 0.11
CA LEU A 261 13.66 -10.24 0.35
C LEU A 261 14.47 -9.05 -0.16
N LYS A 262 14.14 -8.53 -1.35
CA LYS A 262 14.77 -7.31 -1.90
C LYS A 262 14.54 -6.12 -0.98
N ALA A 263 13.29 -5.92 -0.56
CA ALA A 263 12.92 -4.89 0.42
C ALA A 263 13.76 -5.00 1.69
N THR A 264 13.92 -6.22 2.22
CA THR A 264 14.70 -6.45 3.45
C THR A 264 16.14 -6.01 3.27
N VAL A 265 16.75 -6.31 2.11
CA VAL A 265 18.12 -5.90 1.81
C VAL A 265 18.23 -4.39 1.70
N ASP A 266 17.37 -3.76 0.90
CA ASP A 266 17.43 -2.32 0.63
C ASP A 266 17.20 -1.50 1.91
N MET A 267 16.23 -1.89 2.73
CA MET A 267 15.95 -1.23 4.00
C MET A 267 17.05 -1.44 5.04
N ALA A 268 17.70 -2.62 5.05
CA ALA A 268 18.79 -2.88 5.99
C ALA A 268 20.02 -2.05 5.65
N LEU A 269 20.37 -1.93 4.37
CA LEU A 269 21.51 -1.13 3.92
C LEU A 269 21.32 0.38 4.13
N LYS A 270 20.08 0.84 4.27
CA LYS A 270 19.77 2.24 4.61
C LYS A 270 19.94 2.58 6.09
N ARG A 271 19.93 1.60 6.98
CA ARG A 271 20.04 1.84 8.43
C ARG A 271 21.49 1.87 8.88
N GLU A 272 21.91 2.96 9.51
CA GLU A 272 23.28 3.13 10.02
C GLU A 272 23.72 1.99 10.96
N GLU A 273 22.78 1.43 11.74
CA GLU A 273 23.03 0.29 12.64
C GLU A 273 23.54 -0.96 11.91
N PHE A 274 23.09 -1.20 10.67
CA PHE A 274 23.42 -2.41 9.91
C PHE A 274 24.31 -2.13 8.69
N ASN A 275 24.36 -0.88 8.24
CA ASN A 275 25.14 -0.46 7.08
C ASN A 275 26.64 -0.77 7.30
N GLY A 276 27.35 -1.07 6.22
CA GLY A 276 28.76 -1.49 6.25
C GLY A 276 28.93 -2.96 6.61
N GLU A 277 28.51 -3.39 7.82
CA GLU A 277 28.65 -4.80 8.24
C GLU A 277 27.78 -5.72 7.36
N PHE A 278 26.51 -5.36 7.17
CA PHE A 278 25.61 -6.14 6.34
C PHE A 278 26.02 -6.11 4.86
N GLU A 279 26.53 -4.97 4.37
CA GLU A 279 27.06 -4.86 3.01
C GLU A 279 28.27 -5.79 2.81
N ALA A 280 29.22 -5.79 3.75
CA ALA A 280 30.39 -6.64 3.72
C ALA A 280 29.99 -8.13 3.71
N PHE A 281 29.01 -8.51 4.53
CA PHE A 281 28.43 -9.86 4.54
C PHE A 281 27.83 -10.22 3.17
N LEU A 282 27.03 -9.35 2.55
CA LEU A 282 26.45 -9.61 1.23
C LEU A 282 27.52 -9.78 0.15
N ARG A 283 28.55 -8.92 0.14
CA ARG A 283 29.69 -9.02 -0.79
C ARG A 283 30.42 -10.36 -0.65
N GLN A 284 30.68 -10.78 0.59
CA GLN A 284 31.28 -12.07 0.87
C GLN A 284 30.44 -13.23 0.33
N ARG A 285 29.11 -13.20 0.54
CA ARG A 285 28.19 -14.26 0.08
C ARG A 285 28.02 -14.33 -1.42
N LEU A 286 28.13 -13.21 -2.12
CA LEU A 286 28.06 -13.13 -3.57
C LEU A 286 29.40 -13.44 -4.26
N GLY A 287 30.46 -13.73 -3.49
CA GLY A 287 31.80 -13.96 -4.03
C GLY A 287 32.44 -12.69 -4.61
N VAL A 288 31.88 -11.51 -4.31
CA VAL A 288 32.41 -10.20 -4.70
C VAL A 288 33.37 -9.72 -3.61
N CYS A 289 34.33 -10.56 -3.24
CA CYS A 289 35.49 -10.09 -2.50
C CYS A 289 36.36 -9.29 -3.47
N ARG A 290 36.67 -8.04 -3.10
CA ARG A 290 37.58 -7.18 -3.87
C ARG A 290 38.87 -7.93 -4.16
N THR A 291 39.15 -8.19 -5.43
CA THR A 291 40.54 -8.21 -5.91
C THR A 291 41.11 -6.81 -5.64
N GLN A 292 41.74 -6.64 -4.48
CA GLN A 292 42.71 -5.57 -4.27
C GLN A 292 44.08 -6.18 -4.56
N GLU A 293 44.58 -5.93 -5.77
CA GLU A 293 46.02 -5.72 -6.02
C GLU A 293 46.28 -4.21 -6.01
#